data_AF-A0AAU7LQK4-F1
#
_entry.id   AF-A0AAU7LQK4-F1
#
_cell.length_a   1.000
_cell.length_b   1.000
_cell.length_c   1.000
_cell.angle_alpha   90.00
_cell.angle_beta   90.00
_cell.angle_gamma   90.00
#
_symmetry.space_group_name_H-M   'P 1'
#
loop_
_entity.id
_entity.type
_entity.pdbx_description
1 polymer ?
#
loop_
_entity_poly.entity_id
_entity_poly.type
_entity_poly.pdbx_seq_one_letter_code
_entity_poly.pdbx_strand_id
1 'polypeptide(L)'
;MYAPNFGAKFSADAPPIEIKRQGLRDVSVFNGFCAKHDAALFSCLENEPFKFDRRQLFRLAYRAAARECYLKRKQCESLPTLEQMKAIHGITEEISYTDEILIHQAASLRGAEECEQLKAKLDKLLVSSSWDRMVTYAILFEKAPCLTACFVFQPFHDLDGRQLQDYENLDAEMSQLAITVMPVDQGAVAIFSWLDTANSAPRRFFESVASSSNRTSAVIHAVLDNSENFALSPDWYEALPDTTKNYLLSRMCLLEASIEYHYRQRPEVTASFLADWGVSQVAQF
;
A
#
# COMPACT_ATOMS: atom_id res chain seq x y z
N MET A 1 7.13 -13.34 -10.54
CA MET A 1 5.81 -12.93 -10.01
C MET A 1 5.23 -11.90 -10.97
N TYR A 2 3.93 -11.61 -10.94
CA TYR A 2 3.40 -10.42 -11.61
C TYR A 2 3.35 -9.27 -10.62
N ALA A 3 3.72 -8.07 -11.03
CA ALA A 3 3.68 -6.88 -10.18
C ALA A 3 3.39 -5.63 -11.02
N PRO A 4 2.89 -4.55 -10.39
CA PRO A 4 2.76 -3.25 -11.04
C PRO A 4 4.11 -2.78 -11.58
N ASN A 5 4.11 -2.33 -12.83
CA ASN A 5 5.24 -1.70 -13.48
C ASN A 5 4.84 -0.33 -14.01
N PHE A 6 5.27 0.70 -13.30
CA PHE A 6 5.07 2.10 -13.69
C PHE A 6 6.06 2.42 -14.81
N GLY A 7 5.55 2.74 -16.00
CA GLY A 7 6.38 2.96 -17.17
C GLY A 7 7.37 4.11 -16.94
N ALA A 8 8.67 3.87 -17.18
CA ALA A 8 9.68 4.93 -17.15
C ALA A 8 9.61 5.91 -18.35
N LYS A 9 8.73 5.62 -19.32
CA LYS A 9 8.55 6.41 -20.54
C LYS A 9 7.12 6.91 -20.60
N PHE A 10 6.94 8.20 -20.36
CA PHE A 10 5.74 8.92 -20.74
C PHE A 10 5.67 8.97 -22.27
N SER A 11 5.00 8.01 -22.90
CA SER A 11 4.64 8.08 -24.32
C SER A 11 3.14 8.23 -24.43
N ALA A 12 2.67 9.04 -25.37
CA ALA A 12 1.25 9.31 -25.58
C ALA A 12 0.40 8.02 -25.80
N ASP A 13 1.03 6.95 -26.30
CA ASP A 13 0.34 5.73 -26.74
C ASP A 13 0.47 4.53 -25.79
N ALA A 14 1.18 4.66 -24.66
CA ALA A 14 1.37 3.55 -23.72
C ALA A 14 0.61 3.81 -22.40
N PRO A 15 -0.12 2.81 -21.86
CA PRO A 15 -0.75 2.98 -20.57
C PRO A 15 0.32 3.26 -19.49
N PRO A 16 0.06 4.19 -18.56
CA PRO A 16 1.06 4.61 -17.56
C PRO A 16 1.44 3.48 -16.59
N ILE A 17 0.57 2.47 -16.44
CA ILE A 17 0.70 1.35 -15.53
C ILE A 17 0.41 0.05 -16.28
N GLU A 18 1.27 -0.96 -16.11
CA GLU A 18 1.06 -2.31 -16.63
C GLU A 18 1.41 -3.35 -15.56
N ILE A 19 0.68 -4.46 -15.50
CA ILE A 19 1.06 -5.61 -14.67
C ILE A 19 2.00 -6.50 -15.49
N LYS A 20 3.27 -6.59 -15.09
CA LYS A 20 4.29 -7.36 -15.81
C LYS A 20 4.81 -8.54 -15.01
N ARG A 21 5.17 -9.60 -15.73
CA ARG A 21 5.95 -10.71 -15.17
C ARG A 21 7.37 -10.23 -14.92
N GLN A 22 7.77 -10.22 -13.66
CA GLN A 22 9.08 -9.75 -13.19
C GLN A 22 9.78 -10.82 -12.34
N GLY A 23 11.11 -10.72 -12.26
CA GLY A 23 11.93 -11.57 -11.40
C GLY A 23 11.62 -11.32 -9.93
N LEU A 24 11.76 -12.34 -9.08
CA LEU A 24 11.49 -12.21 -7.64
C LEU A 24 12.30 -11.06 -7.02
N ARG A 25 13.58 -10.94 -7.39
CA ARG A 25 14.46 -9.89 -6.89
C ARG A 25 14.05 -8.49 -7.34
N ASP A 26 13.46 -8.36 -8.53
CA ASP A 26 13.04 -7.05 -9.06
C ASP A 26 11.83 -6.50 -8.29
N VAL A 27 11.00 -7.38 -7.73
CA VAL A 27 9.76 -7.02 -7.01
C VAL A 27 9.99 -6.90 -5.50
N SER A 28 10.76 -7.81 -4.91
CA SER A 28 10.85 -7.96 -3.45
C SER A 28 11.99 -7.20 -2.79
N VAL A 29 12.97 -6.72 -3.57
CA VAL A 29 14.16 -6.05 -3.02
C VAL A 29 13.89 -4.57 -2.83
N PHE A 30 14.05 -4.11 -1.59
CA PHE A 30 14.10 -2.70 -1.23
C PHE A 30 15.51 -2.34 -0.78
N ASN A 31 16.24 -1.57 -1.58
CA ASN A 31 17.63 -1.18 -1.30
C ASN A 31 17.76 0.02 -0.34
N GLY A 32 16.78 0.24 0.56
CA GLY A 32 16.83 1.34 1.52
C GLY A 32 17.72 1.09 2.74
N PHE A 33 18.19 -0.14 2.91
CA PHE A 33 19.12 -0.54 3.97
C PHE A 33 20.36 -1.18 3.34
N CYS A 34 21.53 -1.02 3.97
CA CYS A 34 22.69 -1.81 3.55
C CYS A 34 22.49 -3.27 3.96
N ALA A 35 23.08 -4.22 3.21
CA ALA A 35 22.88 -5.66 3.43
C ALA A 35 23.09 -6.09 4.89
N LYS A 36 24.09 -5.51 5.58
CA LYS A 36 24.35 -5.81 6.99
C LYS A 36 23.20 -5.37 7.91
N HIS A 37 22.71 -4.15 7.75
CA HIS A 37 21.66 -3.61 8.61
C HIS A 37 20.30 -4.19 8.26
N ASP A 38 20.03 -4.47 6.99
CA ASP A 38 18.79 -5.13 6.56
C ASP A 38 18.66 -6.52 7.20
N ALA A 39 19.69 -7.35 7.04
CA ALA A 39 19.73 -8.69 7.63
C ALA A 39 19.62 -8.66 9.16
N ALA A 40 20.30 -7.72 9.83
CA ALA A 40 20.23 -7.60 11.28
C ALA A 40 18.84 -7.13 11.76
N LEU A 41 18.24 -6.17 11.06
CA LEU A 41 16.99 -5.54 11.47
C LEU A 41 15.80 -6.49 11.29
N PHE A 42 15.76 -7.21 10.17
CA PHE A 42 14.63 -8.06 9.78
C PHE A 42 14.88 -9.55 10.03
N SER A 43 15.97 -9.93 10.70
CA SER A 43 16.27 -11.33 11.01
C SER A 43 15.12 -12.08 11.69
N CYS A 44 14.30 -11.42 12.52
CA CYS A 44 13.17 -12.08 13.18
C CYS A 44 12.02 -12.45 12.23
N LEU A 45 12.02 -11.90 11.01
CA LEU A 45 11.06 -12.23 9.96
C LEU A 45 11.60 -13.30 9.01
N GLU A 46 12.93 -13.36 8.83
CA GLU A 46 13.56 -14.23 7.83
C GLU A 46 14.12 -15.53 8.41
N ASN A 47 14.59 -15.50 9.66
CA ASN A 47 15.31 -16.61 10.29
C ASN A 47 14.55 -17.24 11.48
N GLU A 48 13.37 -16.72 11.81
CA GLU A 48 12.53 -17.23 12.90
C GLU A 48 11.12 -17.56 12.36
N PRO A 49 10.43 -18.60 12.87
CA PRO A 49 9.05 -18.84 12.49
C PRO A 49 8.16 -17.65 12.84
N PHE A 50 7.21 -17.32 11.97
CA PHE A 50 6.28 -16.24 12.22
C PHE A 50 5.26 -16.64 13.29
N LYS A 51 5.26 -15.94 14.43
CA LYS A 51 4.46 -16.27 15.62
C LYS A 51 3.65 -15.09 16.13
N PHE A 52 3.45 -14.06 15.31
CA PHE A 52 2.74 -12.85 15.68
C PHE A 52 3.31 -12.16 16.92
N ASP A 53 4.62 -12.30 17.18
CA ASP A 53 5.23 -11.60 18.29
C ASP A 53 5.29 -10.09 17.99
N ARG A 54 5.22 -9.25 19.04
CA ARG A 54 5.15 -7.79 18.86
C ARG A 54 6.34 -7.21 18.09
N ARG A 55 7.53 -7.81 18.20
CA ARG A 55 8.72 -7.39 17.46
C ARG A 55 8.55 -7.75 15.97
N GLN A 56 8.07 -8.93 15.62
CA GLN A 56 7.76 -9.30 14.22
C GLN A 56 6.71 -8.37 13.61
N LEU A 57 5.61 -8.12 14.32
CA LEU A 57 4.53 -7.23 13.87
C LEU A 57 5.04 -5.79 13.66
N PHE A 58 5.81 -5.26 14.63
CA PHE A 58 6.45 -3.97 14.49
C PHE A 58 7.40 -3.93 13.28
N ARG A 59 8.20 -4.97 13.07
CA ARG A 59 9.18 -5.03 11.97
C ARG A 59 8.54 -5.03 10.59
N LEU A 60 7.39 -5.68 10.43
CA LEU A 60 6.60 -5.60 9.20
C LEU A 60 6.16 -4.17 8.92
N ALA A 61 5.53 -3.51 9.90
CA ALA A 61 5.08 -2.12 9.77
C ALA A 61 6.27 -1.16 9.53
N TYR A 62 7.39 -1.37 10.22
CA TYR A 62 8.60 -0.57 10.05
C TYR A 62 9.21 -0.72 8.65
N ARG A 63 9.28 -1.95 8.11
CA ARG A 63 9.77 -2.20 6.74
C ARG A 63 8.90 -1.47 5.71
N ALA A 64 7.59 -1.56 5.87
CA ALA A 64 6.63 -0.90 5.00
C ALA A 64 6.77 0.64 5.06
N ALA A 65 6.83 1.23 6.26
CA ALA A 65 6.99 2.67 6.45
C ALA A 65 8.34 3.19 5.91
N ALA A 66 9.43 2.44 6.10
CA ALA A 66 10.74 2.82 5.57
C ALA A 66 10.76 2.85 4.04
N ARG A 67 10.12 1.87 3.40
CA ARG A 67 9.98 1.83 1.94
C ARG A 67 9.11 2.97 1.43
N GLU A 68 7.97 3.22 2.06
CA GLU A 68 7.05 4.29 1.65
C GLU A 68 7.71 5.67 1.78
N CYS A 69 8.37 5.94 2.91
CA CYS A 69 9.14 7.16 3.13
C CYS A 69 10.21 7.37 2.04
N TYR A 70 10.96 6.32 1.69
CA TYR A 70 11.94 6.40 0.61
C TYR A 70 11.30 6.71 -0.75
N LEU A 71 10.22 6.01 -1.11
CA LEU A 71 9.56 6.20 -2.40
C LEU A 71 8.92 7.58 -2.54
N LYS A 72 8.26 8.08 -1.50
CA LYS A 72 7.69 9.44 -1.49
C LYS A 72 8.76 10.51 -1.64
N ARG A 73 9.89 10.37 -0.93
CA ARG A 73 11.03 11.27 -1.14
C ARG A 73 11.54 11.21 -2.57
N LYS A 74 11.71 10.01 -3.12
CA LYS A 74 12.17 9.84 -4.52
C LYS A 74 11.19 10.40 -5.52
N GLN A 75 9.88 10.29 -5.28
CA GLN A 75 8.85 10.88 -6.10
C GLN A 75 9.04 12.40 -6.16
N CYS A 76 9.18 13.07 -5.01
CA CYS A 76 9.43 14.51 -4.95
C CYS A 76 10.75 14.92 -5.61
N GLU A 77 11.84 14.19 -5.34
CA GLU A 77 13.18 14.46 -5.91
C GLU A 77 13.25 14.24 -7.43
N SER A 78 12.37 13.40 -7.99
CA SER A 78 12.38 13.05 -9.42
C SER A 78 11.45 13.92 -10.26
N LEU A 79 10.74 14.89 -9.66
CA LEU A 79 9.89 15.81 -10.40
C LEU A 79 10.75 16.70 -11.32
N PRO A 80 10.50 16.69 -12.65
CA PRO A 80 11.26 17.52 -13.56
C PRO A 80 10.92 19.00 -13.37
N THR A 81 11.96 19.83 -13.39
CA THR A 81 11.83 21.29 -13.46
C THR A 81 11.15 21.71 -14.77
N LEU A 82 10.59 22.93 -14.81
CA LEU A 82 10.04 23.49 -16.05
C LEU A 82 11.06 23.49 -17.20
N GLU A 83 12.33 23.78 -16.92
CA GLU A 83 13.41 23.73 -17.92
C GLU A 83 13.63 22.31 -18.47
N GLN A 84 13.64 21.30 -17.60
CA GLN A 84 13.76 19.90 -18.01
C GLN A 84 12.54 19.47 -18.82
N MET A 85 11.32 19.85 -18.42
CA MET A 85 10.10 19.57 -19.17
C MET A 85 10.14 20.20 -20.56
N LYS A 86 10.57 21.48 -20.67
CA LYS A 86 10.76 22.16 -21.96
C LYS A 86 11.73 21.40 -22.84
N ALA A 87 12.87 20.97 -22.30
CA ALA A 87 13.87 20.22 -23.05
C ALA A 87 13.36 18.85 -23.51
N ILE A 88 12.61 18.12 -22.68
CA ILE A 88 12.04 16.80 -23.00
C ILE A 88 11.02 16.90 -24.15
N HIS A 89 10.18 17.94 -24.13
CA HIS A 89 9.08 18.10 -25.08
C HIS A 89 9.39 19.05 -26.25
N GLY A 90 10.59 19.63 -26.31
CA GLY A 90 10.98 20.58 -27.36
C GLY A 90 10.21 21.90 -27.33
N ILE A 91 9.71 22.31 -26.16
CA ILE A 91 8.93 23.55 -25.99
C ILE A 91 9.89 24.73 -25.90
N THR A 92 9.67 25.75 -26.71
CA THR A 92 10.54 26.95 -26.75
C THR A 92 9.94 28.12 -25.99
N GLU A 93 8.62 28.14 -25.91
CA GLU A 93 7.77 29.13 -25.25
C GLU A 93 7.99 29.16 -23.73
N GLU A 94 7.67 30.28 -23.09
CA GLU A 94 7.58 30.32 -21.63
C GLU A 94 6.40 29.47 -21.18
N ILE A 95 6.64 28.63 -20.18
CA ILE A 95 5.62 27.82 -19.52
C ILE A 95 5.64 28.14 -18.03
N SER A 96 4.50 27.99 -17.39
CA SER A 96 4.34 28.05 -15.94
C SER A 96 3.55 26.84 -15.49
N TYR A 97 3.69 26.47 -14.22
CA TYR A 97 2.79 25.50 -13.62
C TYR A 97 1.38 26.10 -13.53
N THR A 98 0.38 25.30 -13.86
CA THR A 98 -1.02 25.63 -13.55
C THR A 98 -1.23 25.55 -12.04
N ASP A 99 -2.26 26.22 -11.53
CA ASP A 99 -2.64 26.14 -10.12
C ASP A 99 -2.87 24.68 -9.68
N GLU A 100 -3.45 23.86 -10.54
CA GLU A 100 -3.66 22.42 -10.30
C GLU A 100 -2.35 21.67 -10.07
N ILE A 101 -1.32 21.92 -10.89
CA ILE A 101 0.00 21.30 -10.70
C ILE A 101 0.64 21.77 -9.40
N LEU A 102 0.52 23.07 -9.08
CA LEU A 102 1.06 23.62 -7.83
C LEU A 102 0.38 22.99 -6.60
N ILE A 103 -0.95 22.85 -6.62
CA ILE A 103 -1.71 22.17 -5.57
C ILE A 103 -1.28 20.71 -5.44
N HIS A 104 -1.18 19.99 -6.55
CA HIS A 104 -0.73 18.59 -6.55
C HIS A 104 0.71 18.45 -5.99
N GLN A 105 1.62 19.34 -6.35
CA GLN A 105 2.99 19.35 -5.82
C GLN A 105 3.02 19.62 -4.31
N ALA A 106 2.23 20.59 -3.84
CA ALA A 106 2.11 20.90 -2.41
C ALA A 106 1.55 19.71 -1.62
N ALA A 107 0.47 19.08 -2.11
CA ALA A 107 -0.11 17.88 -1.50
C ALA A 107 0.87 16.71 -1.49
N SER A 108 1.61 16.50 -2.59
CA SER A 108 2.64 15.46 -2.68
C SER A 108 3.77 15.66 -1.67
N LEU A 109 4.25 16.91 -1.53
CA LEU A 109 5.27 17.26 -0.55
C LEU A 109 4.77 17.04 0.89
N ARG A 110 3.53 17.45 1.18
CA ARG A 110 2.90 17.21 2.48
C ARG A 110 2.83 15.72 2.82
N GLY A 111 2.39 14.88 1.88
CA GLY A 111 2.38 13.43 2.07
C GLY A 111 3.78 12.84 2.32
N ALA A 112 4.82 13.39 1.68
CA ALA A 112 6.19 12.99 1.93
C ALA A 112 6.67 13.36 3.35
N GLU A 113 6.37 14.58 3.82
CA GLU A 113 6.64 15.02 5.20
C GLU A 113 5.96 14.11 6.23
N GLU A 114 4.71 13.73 6.00
CA GLU A 114 3.96 12.84 6.89
C GLU A 114 4.57 11.43 6.96
N CYS A 115 5.04 10.90 5.82
CA CYS A 115 5.78 9.64 5.78
C CYS A 115 7.11 9.72 6.56
N GLU A 116 7.83 10.83 6.44
CA GLU A 116 9.05 11.08 7.22
C GLU A 116 8.77 11.18 8.72
N GLN A 117 7.69 11.87 9.11
CA GLN A 117 7.26 11.97 10.51
C GLN A 117 6.89 10.60 11.08
N LEU A 118 6.13 9.78 10.36
CA LEU A 118 5.83 8.41 10.76
C LEU A 118 7.12 7.61 10.93
N LYS A 119 8.03 7.68 9.95
CA LYS A 119 9.30 6.96 10.01
C LYS A 119 10.14 7.39 11.22
N ALA A 120 10.20 8.69 11.51
CA ALA A 120 10.89 9.22 12.69
C ALA A 120 10.25 8.77 14.02
N LYS A 121 8.90 8.69 14.10
CA LYS A 121 8.18 8.11 15.24
C LYS A 121 8.58 6.65 15.42
N LEU A 122 8.57 5.86 14.34
CA LEU A 122 8.94 4.44 14.36
C LEU A 122 10.44 4.23 14.68
N ASP A 123 11.33 5.11 14.24
CA ASP A 123 12.76 5.04 14.59
C ASP A 123 13.01 5.16 16.10
N LYS A 124 12.27 6.07 16.76
CA LYS A 124 12.34 6.20 18.22
C LYS A 124 11.87 4.92 18.90
N LEU A 125 10.75 4.35 18.46
CA LEU A 125 10.20 3.10 19.00
C LEU A 125 11.12 1.90 18.74
N LEU A 126 11.81 1.91 17.60
CA LEU A 126 12.83 0.93 17.25
C LEU A 126 13.99 0.97 18.26
N VAL A 127 14.55 2.15 18.52
CA VAL A 127 15.68 2.30 19.45
C VAL A 127 15.26 1.94 20.88
N SER A 128 14.07 2.34 21.31
CA SER A 128 13.56 2.05 22.65
C SER A 128 12.98 0.64 22.83
N SER A 129 12.89 -0.15 21.76
CA SER A 129 12.25 -1.46 21.75
C SER A 129 10.79 -1.45 22.25
N SER A 130 10.06 -0.37 21.99
CA SER A 130 8.69 -0.15 22.46
C SER A 130 7.65 -0.72 21.49
N TRP A 131 7.70 -2.04 21.28
CA TRP A 131 6.86 -2.76 20.30
C TRP A 131 5.37 -2.74 20.65
N ASP A 132 5.04 -2.61 21.94
CA ASP A 132 3.69 -2.55 22.48
C ASP A 132 2.90 -1.30 22.05
N ARG A 133 3.58 -0.29 21.49
CA ARG A 133 2.95 0.91 20.93
C ARG A 133 2.29 0.67 19.57
N MET A 134 2.49 -0.50 18.98
CA MET A 134 1.83 -0.92 17.74
C MET A 134 0.58 -1.73 18.09
N VAL A 135 -0.58 -1.23 17.69
CA VAL A 135 -1.84 -1.97 17.74
C VAL A 135 -1.95 -2.81 16.47
N THR A 136 -2.20 -4.11 16.61
CA THR A 136 -2.28 -5.02 15.47
C THR A 136 -3.53 -5.90 15.51
N TYR A 137 -4.20 -5.96 14.36
CA TYR A 137 -5.22 -6.94 14.06
C TYR A 137 -4.80 -7.79 12.86
N ALA A 138 -5.25 -9.03 12.81
CA ALA A 138 -5.02 -9.90 11.66
C ALA A 138 -6.28 -10.66 11.26
N ILE A 139 -6.37 -10.96 9.96
CA ILE A 139 -7.32 -11.91 9.39
C ILE A 139 -6.50 -13.11 8.90
N LEU A 140 -6.72 -14.26 9.52
CA LEU A 140 -6.11 -15.53 9.14
C LEU A 140 -7.03 -16.24 8.15
N PHE A 141 -6.45 -16.87 7.13
CA PHE A 141 -7.15 -17.61 6.08
C PHE A 141 -6.57 -19.01 5.95
N GLU A 142 -7.42 -20.00 5.63
CA GLU A 142 -7.01 -21.42 5.52
C GLU A 142 -6.13 -21.72 4.30
N LYS A 143 -6.27 -20.97 3.21
CA LYS A 143 -5.55 -21.19 1.95
C LYS A 143 -4.51 -20.10 1.73
N ALA A 144 -3.46 -20.43 0.98
CA ALA A 144 -2.42 -19.49 0.59
C ALA A 144 -3.01 -18.34 -0.25
N PRO A 145 -2.44 -17.11 -0.15
CA PRO A 145 -3.01 -15.97 -0.82
C PRO A 145 -2.60 -15.94 -2.30
N CYS A 146 -3.46 -15.37 -3.16
CA CYS A 146 -3.13 -15.14 -4.56
C CYS A 146 -2.24 -13.90 -4.78
N LEU A 147 -2.05 -13.09 -3.73
CA LEU A 147 -1.18 -11.93 -3.73
C LEU A 147 -0.41 -11.79 -2.41
N THR A 148 0.67 -11.03 -2.45
CA THR A 148 1.41 -10.57 -1.27
C THR A 148 1.56 -9.07 -1.35
N ALA A 149 1.57 -8.39 -0.21
CA ALA A 149 1.66 -6.94 -0.14
C ALA A 149 2.31 -6.49 1.18
N CYS A 150 2.99 -5.35 1.18
CA CYS A 150 3.56 -4.77 2.41
C CYS A 150 3.70 -3.26 2.24
N PHE A 151 2.76 -2.48 2.77
CA PHE A 151 2.70 -1.04 2.52
C PHE A 151 2.10 -0.27 3.70
N VAL A 152 2.29 1.05 3.67
CA VAL A 152 1.67 1.99 4.59
C VAL A 152 0.95 3.04 3.77
N PHE A 153 -0.23 3.44 4.21
CA PHE A 153 -0.99 4.53 3.60
C PHE A 153 -1.85 5.23 4.65
N GLN A 154 -2.49 6.34 4.26
CA GLN A 154 -3.48 7.04 5.08
C GLN A 154 -4.87 6.66 4.59
N PRO A 155 -5.68 5.95 5.40
CA PRO A 155 -7.04 5.60 4.98
C PRO A 155 -7.91 6.86 4.99
N PHE A 156 -8.22 7.40 3.81
CA PHE A 156 -9.14 8.52 3.66
C PHE A 156 -10.61 8.08 3.69
N HIS A 157 -10.90 6.87 3.21
CA HIS A 157 -12.23 6.29 3.21
C HIS A 157 -12.17 4.81 3.63
N ASP A 158 -13.29 4.29 4.15
CA ASP A 158 -13.47 2.85 4.36
C ASP A 158 -13.94 2.14 3.08
N LEU A 159 -14.08 0.80 3.12
CA LEU A 159 -14.56 0.01 1.97
C LEU A 159 -16.03 0.30 1.59
N ASP A 160 -16.77 1.01 2.45
CA ASP A 160 -18.13 1.47 2.19
C ASP A 160 -18.15 2.92 1.66
N GLY A 161 -16.99 3.52 1.36
CA GLY A 161 -16.87 4.89 0.87
C GLY A 161 -17.16 5.96 1.91
N ARG A 162 -17.19 5.63 3.21
CA ARG A 162 -17.33 6.64 4.26
C ARG A 162 -15.99 7.29 4.51
N GLN A 163 -15.96 8.62 4.47
CA GLN A 163 -14.77 9.38 4.83
C GLN A 163 -14.35 9.09 6.28
N LEU A 164 -13.07 8.80 6.44
CA LEU A 164 -12.41 8.48 7.70
C LEU A 164 -11.53 9.63 8.18
N GLN A 165 -10.94 10.38 7.25
CA GLN A 165 -10.03 11.48 7.54
C GLN A 165 -10.24 12.66 6.59
N ASP A 166 -9.94 13.87 7.06
CA ASP A 166 -10.13 15.12 6.33
C ASP A 166 -8.85 15.50 5.59
N TYR A 167 -8.74 15.07 4.33
CA TYR A 167 -7.59 15.35 3.47
C TYR A 167 -7.68 16.72 2.77
N GLU A 168 -8.79 17.44 2.94
CA GLU A 168 -8.94 18.80 2.45
C GLU A 168 -8.31 19.80 3.43
N ASN A 169 -8.27 19.44 4.72
CA ASN A 169 -7.57 20.19 5.75
C ASN A 169 -6.11 19.71 5.92
N LEU A 170 -5.17 20.42 5.28
CA LEU A 170 -3.73 20.12 5.36
C LEU A 170 -3.13 20.24 6.78
N ASP A 171 -3.83 20.90 7.71
CA ASP A 171 -3.42 21.02 9.12
C ASP A 171 -3.91 19.85 9.99
N ALA A 172 -4.78 18.98 9.47
CA ALA A 172 -5.29 17.84 10.22
C ALA A 172 -4.18 16.79 10.45
N GLU A 173 -4.07 16.27 11.68
CA GLU A 173 -3.16 15.14 11.93
C GLU A 173 -3.77 13.84 11.39
N MET A 174 -3.15 13.34 10.32
CA MET A 174 -3.50 12.09 9.69
C MET A 174 -2.85 10.90 10.39
N SER A 175 -3.61 9.82 10.51
CA SER A 175 -3.13 8.52 10.98
C SER A 175 -2.92 7.56 9.84
N GLN A 176 -1.82 6.82 9.92
CA GLN A 176 -1.42 5.84 8.94
C GLN A 176 -1.80 4.42 9.37
N LEU A 177 -1.98 3.55 8.37
CA LEU A 177 -2.25 2.14 8.53
C LEU A 177 -1.21 1.35 7.71
N ALA A 178 -0.51 0.44 8.37
CA ALA A 178 0.34 -0.55 7.72
C ALA A 178 -0.47 -1.82 7.41
N ILE A 179 -0.40 -2.29 6.17
CA ILE A 179 -0.99 -3.56 5.75
C ILE A 179 0.10 -4.49 5.25
N THR A 180 0.10 -5.73 5.74
CA THR A 180 0.92 -6.82 5.20
C THR A 180 0.03 -8.01 4.86
N VAL A 181 0.14 -8.52 3.63
CA VAL A 181 -0.47 -9.78 3.20
C VAL A 181 0.65 -10.74 2.84
N MET A 182 0.71 -11.89 3.50
CA MET A 182 1.75 -12.88 3.28
C MET A 182 1.24 -14.32 3.50
N PRO A 183 1.84 -15.31 2.82
CA PRO A 183 1.65 -16.70 3.19
C PRO A 183 2.24 -16.98 4.58
N VAL A 184 1.62 -17.91 5.30
CA VAL A 184 2.15 -18.50 6.53
C VAL A 184 2.08 -20.04 6.40
N ASP A 185 2.71 -20.78 7.31
CA ASP A 185 2.77 -22.25 7.26
C ASP A 185 1.41 -22.90 6.99
N GLN A 186 0.34 -22.33 7.54
CA GLN A 186 -1.05 -22.75 7.33
C GLN A 186 -1.86 -21.60 6.73
N GLY A 187 -1.76 -21.43 5.40
CA GLY A 187 -2.61 -20.54 4.63
C GLY A 187 -2.06 -19.13 4.47
N ALA A 188 -2.86 -18.11 4.79
CA ALA A 188 -2.50 -16.72 4.60
C ALA A 188 -2.85 -15.87 5.81
N VAL A 189 -2.20 -14.70 5.89
CA VAL A 189 -2.55 -13.68 6.87
C VAL A 189 -2.58 -12.30 6.20
N ALA A 190 -3.61 -11.52 6.54
CA ALA A 190 -3.66 -10.08 6.31
C ALA A 190 -3.55 -9.35 7.65
N ILE A 191 -2.47 -8.60 7.85
CA ILE A 191 -2.11 -7.93 9.10
C ILE A 191 -2.28 -6.43 8.93
N PHE A 192 -2.96 -5.81 9.89
CA PHE A 192 -3.30 -4.39 9.92
C PHE A 192 -2.70 -3.81 11.20
N SER A 193 -1.76 -2.87 11.07
CA SER A 193 -1.03 -2.30 12.20
C SER A 193 -0.97 -0.78 12.17
N TRP A 194 -1.13 -0.15 13.32
CA TRP A 194 -1.05 1.30 13.49
C TRP A 194 -0.53 1.67 14.88
N LEU A 195 -0.08 2.92 15.04
CA LEU A 195 0.35 3.44 16.35
C LEU A 195 -0.84 3.58 17.29
N ASP A 196 -0.67 3.26 18.57
CA ASP A 196 -1.71 3.44 19.59
C ASP A 196 -2.18 4.89 19.79
N THR A 197 -1.41 5.86 19.31
CA THR A 197 -1.78 7.29 19.27
C THR A 197 -2.61 7.68 18.04
N ALA A 198 -2.88 6.74 17.13
CA ALA A 198 -3.68 7.02 15.93
C ALA A 198 -5.10 7.44 16.29
N ASN A 199 -5.70 8.25 15.43
CA ASN A 199 -7.13 8.49 15.42
C ASN A 199 -7.90 7.19 15.05
N SER A 200 -9.22 7.26 14.94
CA SER A 200 -10.05 6.06 14.70
C SER A 200 -9.97 5.51 13.27
N ALA A 201 -9.34 6.20 12.32
CA ALA A 201 -9.38 5.83 10.91
C ALA A 201 -8.76 4.46 10.59
N PRO A 202 -7.55 4.09 11.07
CA PRO A 202 -6.99 2.76 10.83
C PRO A 202 -7.90 1.63 11.35
N ARG A 203 -8.48 1.83 12.54
CA ARG A 203 -9.41 0.87 13.15
C ARG A 203 -10.69 0.73 12.33
N ARG A 204 -11.31 1.85 11.93
CA ARG A 204 -12.54 1.84 11.13
C ARG A 204 -12.34 1.23 9.75
N PHE A 205 -11.18 1.50 9.12
CA PHE A 205 -10.79 0.83 7.88
C PHE A 205 -10.73 -0.69 8.06
N PHE A 206 -9.99 -1.16 9.09
CA PHE A 206 -9.91 -2.59 9.41
C PHE A 206 -11.29 -3.21 9.67
N GLU A 207 -12.15 -2.55 10.46
CA GLU A 207 -13.51 -3.02 10.76
C GLU A 207 -14.35 -3.16 9.49
N SER A 208 -14.20 -2.26 8.50
CA SER A 208 -14.87 -2.36 7.21
C SER A 208 -14.42 -3.59 6.39
N VAL A 209 -13.14 -3.95 6.46
CA VAL A 209 -12.60 -5.18 5.83
C VAL A 209 -13.10 -6.42 6.59
N ALA A 210 -12.97 -6.43 7.92
CA ALA A 210 -13.28 -7.57 8.76
C ALA A 210 -14.78 -7.90 8.83
N SER A 211 -15.65 -6.91 8.62
CA SER A 211 -17.11 -7.09 8.55
C SER A 211 -17.61 -7.59 7.20
N SER A 212 -16.76 -7.62 6.17
CA SER A 212 -17.16 -8.10 4.85
C SER A 212 -17.55 -9.58 4.88
N SER A 213 -18.61 -9.93 4.14
CA SER A 213 -19.01 -11.32 3.92
C SER A 213 -18.02 -12.09 3.04
N ASN A 214 -17.21 -11.38 2.25
CA ASN A 214 -16.12 -11.94 1.46
C ASN A 214 -14.79 -11.25 1.80
N ARG A 215 -14.20 -11.65 2.92
CA ARG A 215 -12.93 -11.08 3.42
C ARG A 215 -11.76 -11.27 2.46
N THR A 216 -11.73 -12.35 1.68
CA THR A 216 -10.70 -12.55 0.64
C THR A 216 -10.74 -11.40 -0.35
N SER A 217 -11.92 -11.14 -0.92
CA SER A 217 -12.12 -10.04 -1.87
C SER A 217 -11.90 -8.67 -1.22
N ALA A 218 -12.34 -8.47 0.02
CA ALA A 218 -12.12 -7.21 0.75
C ALA A 218 -10.63 -6.91 0.98
N VAL A 219 -9.82 -7.92 1.33
CA VAL A 219 -8.36 -7.74 1.45
C VAL A 219 -7.73 -7.43 0.10
N ILE A 220 -8.14 -8.12 -0.98
CA ILE A 220 -7.62 -7.84 -2.32
C ILE A 220 -7.91 -6.38 -2.72
N HIS A 221 -9.13 -5.88 -2.50
CA HIS A 221 -9.46 -4.47 -2.77
C HIS A 221 -8.67 -3.51 -1.88
N ALA A 222 -8.52 -3.80 -0.58
CA ALA A 222 -7.71 -2.98 0.32
C ALA A 222 -6.26 -2.83 -0.19
N VAL A 223 -5.69 -3.88 -0.81
CA VAL A 223 -4.38 -3.82 -1.46
C VAL A 223 -4.41 -3.03 -2.77
N LEU A 224 -5.30 -3.40 -3.70
CA LEU A 224 -5.32 -2.83 -5.06
C LEU A 224 -5.63 -1.33 -5.07
N ASP A 225 -6.49 -0.87 -4.16
CA ASP A 225 -6.97 0.52 -4.14
C ASP A 225 -6.00 1.46 -3.40
N ASN A 226 -5.11 0.92 -2.55
CA ASN A 226 -4.31 1.72 -1.64
C ASN A 226 -2.80 1.44 -1.74
N SER A 227 -2.37 0.61 -2.69
CA SER A 227 -0.96 0.21 -2.78
C SER A 227 -0.50 -0.07 -4.20
N GLU A 228 0.72 0.39 -4.47
CA GLU A 228 1.53 -0.01 -5.61
C GLU A 228 2.48 -1.18 -5.26
N ASN A 229 2.60 -1.54 -3.97
CA ASN A 229 3.59 -2.49 -3.47
C ASN A 229 2.98 -3.86 -3.18
N PHE A 230 2.62 -4.57 -4.25
CA PHE A 230 2.14 -5.93 -4.18
C PHE A 230 2.69 -6.80 -5.31
N ALA A 231 2.62 -8.11 -5.11
CA ALA A 231 2.96 -9.12 -6.09
C ALA A 231 1.84 -10.14 -6.20
N LEU A 232 1.50 -10.54 -7.41
CA LEU A 232 0.50 -11.54 -7.74
C LEU A 232 1.16 -12.87 -8.09
N SER A 233 0.51 -13.96 -7.66
CA SER A 233 0.87 -15.32 -8.07
C SER A 233 0.77 -15.45 -9.60
N PRO A 234 1.82 -15.95 -10.29
CA PRO A 234 1.76 -16.20 -11.73
C PRO A 234 0.61 -17.11 -12.13
N ASP A 235 0.44 -18.24 -11.44
CA ASP A 235 -0.57 -19.24 -11.77
C ASP A 235 -1.99 -18.66 -11.63
N TRP A 236 -2.22 -17.84 -10.59
CA TRP A 236 -3.50 -17.18 -10.41
C TRP A 236 -3.74 -16.13 -11.50
N TYR A 237 -2.79 -15.20 -11.70
CA TYR A 237 -2.97 -14.09 -12.64
C TYR A 237 -3.12 -14.58 -14.08
N GLU A 238 -2.34 -15.56 -14.51
CA GLU A 238 -2.39 -16.12 -15.87
C GLU A 238 -3.72 -16.80 -16.15
N ALA A 239 -4.31 -17.46 -15.15
CA ALA A 239 -5.61 -18.13 -15.24
C ALA A 239 -6.82 -17.18 -15.26
N LEU A 240 -6.64 -15.89 -14.95
CA LEU A 240 -7.75 -14.93 -14.96
C LEU A 240 -8.21 -14.62 -16.39
N PRO A 241 -9.53 -14.51 -16.63
CA PRO A 241 -10.06 -13.92 -17.86
C PRO A 241 -9.59 -12.48 -18.04
N ASP A 242 -9.50 -12.03 -19.30
CA ASP A 242 -9.07 -10.66 -19.61
C ASP A 242 -9.99 -9.60 -18.99
N THR A 243 -11.29 -9.89 -18.86
CA THR A 243 -12.24 -9.01 -18.17
C THR A 243 -11.86 -8.78 -16.70
N THR A 244 -11.40 -9.82 -15.99
CA THR A 244 -10.94 -9.70 -14.61
C THR A 244 -9.57 -9.04 -14.54
N LYS A 245 -8.65 -9.31 -15.48
CA LYS A 245 -7.35 -8.59 -15.55
C LYS A 245 -7.55 -7.08 -15.77
N ASN A 246 -8.46 -6.71 -16.66
CA ASN A 246 -8.85 -5.31 -16.90
C ASN A 246 -9.51 -4.68 -15.68
N TYR A 247 -10.32 -5.44 -14.94
CA TYR A 247 -10.85 -5.00 -13.65
C TYR A 247 -9.74 -4.73 -12.64
N LEU A 248 -8.79 -5.64 -12.46
CA LEU A 248 -7.65 -5.41 -11.55
C LEU A 248 -6.87 -4.15 -11.92
N LEU A 249 -6.60 -3.96 -13.21
CA LEU A 249 -5.90 -2.78 -13.71
C LEU A 249 -6.69 -1.49 -13.45
N SER A 250 -8.02 -1.50 -13.63
CA SER A 250 -8.84 -0.32 -13.37
C SER A 250 -8.79 0.10 -11.90
N ARG A 251 -8.71 -0.85 -10.96
CA ARG A 251 -8.54 -0.55 -9.52
C ARG A 251 -7.24 0.20 -9.23
N MET A 252 -6.16 -0.23 -9.89
CA MET A 252 -4.85 0.39 -9.70
C MET A 252 -4.75 1.78 -10.33
N CYS A 253 -5.41 2.00 -11.48
CA CYS A 253 -5.39 3.28 -12.18
C CYS A 253 -6.34 4.33 -11.56
N LEU A 254 -7.37 3.90 -10.83
CA LEU A 254 -8.39 4.76 -10.24
C LEU A 254 -8.14 4.98 -8.74
N LEU A 255 -6.97 5.53 -8.39
CA LEU A 255 -6.63 5.92 -7.00
C LEU A 255 -7.65 6.90 -6.36
N GLU A 256 -8.56 7.50 -7.14
CA GLU A 256 -9.65 8.36 -6.67
C GLU A 256 -11.00 7.65 -6.44
N ALA A 257 -11.11 6.34 -6.71
CA ALA A 257 -12.39 5.62 -6.63
C ALA A 257 -12.99 5.52 -5.22
N SER A 258 -12.25 5.88 -4.17
CA SER A 258 -12.78 5.90 -2.80
C SER A 258 -13.97 6.86 -2.64
N ILE A 259 -14.01 7.96 -3.41
CA ILE A 259 -15.12 8.92 -3.41
C ILE A 259 -16.37 8.32 -4.09
N GLU A 260 -16.20 7.53 -5.15
CA GLU A 260 -17.33 6.92 -5.87
C GLU A 260 -18.07 5.86 -5.05
N TYR A 261 -17.41 5.19 -4.08
CA TYR A 261 -18.05 4.16 -3.25
C TYR A 261 -19.11 4.68 -2.31
N HIS A 262 -19.09 5.98 -1.96
CA HIS A 262 -20.15 6.57 -1.15
C HIS A 262 -21.54 6.41 -1.79
N TYR A 263 -21.60 6.36 -3.12
CA TYR A 263 -22.84 6.30 -3.90
C TYR A 263 -23.05 4.95 -4.62
N ARG A 264 -22.16 3.97 -4.41
CA ARG A 264 -22.20 2.67 -5.11
C ARG A 264 -22.16 1.50 -4.12
N GLN A 265 -22.59 0.33 -4.56
CA GLN A 265 -22.40 -0.90 -3.80
C GLN A 265 -20.90 -1.20 -3.65
N ARG A 266 -20.53 -1.84 -2.52
CA ARG A 266 -19.14 -2.18 -2.22
C ARG A 266 -18.47 -2.92 -3.39
N PRO A 267 -17.20 -2.62 -3.68
CA PRO A 267 -16.40 -3.31 -4.68
C PRO A 267 -16.54 -4.83 -4.69
N GLU A 268 -16.40 -5.48 -3.54
CA GLU A 268 -16.41 -6.94 -3.45
C GLU A 268 -17.77 -7.57 -3.73
N VAL A 269 -18.85 -6.78 -3.70
CA VAL A 269 -20.21 -7.23 -4.02
C VAL A 269 -20.46 -7.15 -5.53
N THR A 270 -19.86 -6.18 -6.19
CA THR A 270 -20.07 -5.90 -7.63
C THR A 270 -18.96 -6.44 -8.53
N ALA A 271 -17.79 -6.75 -7.95
CA ALA A 271 -16.65 -7.31 -8.66
C ALA A 271 -16.95 -8.71 -9.23
N SER A 272 -16.29 -9.03 -10.34
CA SER A 272 -16.12 -10.44 -10.73
C SER A 272 -15.41 -11.20 -9.60
N PHE A 273 -15.68 -12.51 -9.49
CA PHE A 273 -15.01 -13.36 -8.51
C PHE A 273 -13.49 -13.25 -8.66
N LEU A 274 -12.81 -12.81 -7.59
CA LEU A 274 -11.36 -12.62 -7.60
C LEU A 274 -10.63 -13.87 -7.08
N ALA A 275 -10.95 -14.29 -5.86
CA ALA A 275 -10.38 -15.47 -5.21
C ALA A 275 -11.21 -15.89 -3.99
N ASP A 276 -10.91 -17.08 -3.47
CA ASP A 276 -11.39 -17.58 -2.18
C ASP A 276 -10.23 -18.20 -1.41
N TRP A 277 -9.80 -17.56 -0.32
CA TRP A 277 -8.74 -18.05 0.56
C TRP A 277 -9.28 -18.94 1.69
N GLY A 278 -10.54 -19.38 1.61
CA GLY A 278 -11.16 -20.29 2.58
C GLY A 278 -11.77 -19.56 3.78
N VAL A 279 -12.07 -20.33 4.84
CA VAL A 279 -12.61 -19.75 6.07
C VAL A 279 -11.60 -18.77 6.66
N SER A 280 -12.11 -17.71 7.27
CA SER A 280 -11.28 -16.66 7.85
C SER A 280 -11.62 -16.37 9.30
N GLN A 281 -10.59 -16.12 10.10
CA GLN A 281 -10.70 -15.78 11.52
C GLN A 281 -10.02 -14.45 11.80
N VAL A 282 -10.68 -13.60 12.58
CA VAL A 282 -10.12 -12.33 13.05
C VAL A 282 -9.44 -12.54 14.41
N ALA A 283 -8.23 -12.02 14.56
CA ALA A 283 -7.47 -12.02 15.81
C ALA A 283 -6.86 -10.63 16.09
N GLN A 284 -6.64 -10.35 17.37
CA GLN A 284 -5.96 -9.14 17.85
C GLN A 284 -4.70 -9.56 18.63
N PHE A 285 -3.62 -8.80 18.47
CA PHE A 285 -2.30 -9.07 19.07
C PHE A 285 -1.75 -7.85 19.82
#